data_AF-A0A7V1AHT0-F1
#
_entry.id   AF-A0A7V1AHT0-F1
#
_cell.length_a   1.000
_cell.length_b   1.000
_cell.length_c   1.000
_cell.angle_alpha   90.00
_cell.angle_beta   90.00
_cell.angle_gamma   90.00
#
_symmetry.space_group_name_H-M   'P 1'
#
loop_
_entity.id
_entity.type
_entity.pdbx_description
1 polymer ?
#
loop_
_entity_poly.entity_id
_entity_poly.type
_entity_poly.pdbx_seq_one_letter_code
_entity_poly.pdbx_strand_id
1 'polypeptide(L)'
;MKEEINDLYSQLSSEFEESLKERNSDEIAYDNAVIKELKKGRNIKKALKMADKKYPDEALQYNNENINDIASHYDYLLNHESIKNKIRQLSN
;
A
#
# COMPACT_ATOMS: atom_id res chain seq x y z
N MET A 1 -13.02 -11.06 -21.30
CA MET A 1 -12.09 -9.90 -21.32
C MET A 1 -12.04 -9.10 -20.03
N LYS A 2 -13.07 -8.34 -19.59
CA LYS A 2 -12.97 -7.56 -18.33
C LYS A 2 -12.87 -8.45 -17.07
N GLU A 3 -13.82 -9.38 -16.93
CA GLU A 3 -13.87 -10.31 -15.79
C GLU A 3 -12.59 -11.14 -15.78
N GLU A 4 -12.17 -11.60 -16.96
CA GLU A 4 -10.92 -12.30 -17.19
C GLU A 4 -9.67 -11.51 -16.77
N ILE A 5 -9.57 -10.20 -17.05
CA ILE A 5 -8.46 -9.35 -16.58
C ILE A 5 -8.49 -9.21 -15.05
N ASN A 6 -9.66 -9.00 -14.47
CA ASN A 6 -9.82 -8.88 -13.03
C ASN A 6 -9.47 -10.20 -12.31
N ASP A 7 -9.92 -11.32 -12.84
CA ASP A 7 -9.66 -12.66 -12.33
C ASP A 7 -8.18 -13.01 -12.42
N LEU A 8 -7.53 -12.75 -13.57
CA LEU A 8 -6.10 -12.95 -13.74
C LEU A 8 -5.28 -12.09 -12.77
N TYR A 9 -5.65 -10.82 -12.58
CA TYR A 9 -4.94 -9.95 -11.66
C TYR A 9 -5.15 -10.36 -10.19
N SER A 10 -6.36 -10.78 -9.83
CA SER A 10 -6.67 -11.27 -8.48
C SER A 10 -5.89 -12.56 -8.18
N GLN A 11 -5.75 -13.46 -9.14
CA GLN A 11 -4.91 -14.65 -9.01
C GLN A 11 -3.43 -14.32 -8.86
N LEU A 12 -2.89 -13.38 -9.65
CA LEU A 12 -1.49 -12.96 -9.57
C LEU A 12 -1.14 -12.22 -8.28
N SER A 13 -2.12 -11.60 -7.63
CA SER A 13 -1.93 -10.80 -6.41
C SER A 13 -2.49 -11.48 -5.16
N SER A 14 -2.90 -12.74 -5.24
CA SER A 14 -3.67 -13.41 -4.18
C SER A 14 -2.95 -13.47 -2.84
N GLU A 15 -1.66 -13.82 -2.82
CA GLU A 15 -0.85 -13.88 -1.59
C GLU A 15 -0.77 -12.51 -0.91
N PHE A 16 -0.62 -11.45 -1.71
CA PHE A 16 -0.62 -10.08 -1.20
C PHE A 16 -2.00 -9.69 -0.67
N GLU A 17 -3.07 -10.01 -1.39
CA GLU A 17 -4.43 -9.73 -0.91
C GLU A 17 -4.78 -10.48 0.38
N GLU A 18 -4.28 -11.69 0.55
CA GLU A 18 -4.40 -12.45 1.80
C GLU A 18 -3.65 -11.75 2.93
N SER A 19 -2.41 -11.32 2.70
CA SER A 19 -1.65 -10.54 3.69
C SER A 19 -2.36 -9.26 4.13
N LEU A 20 -3.14 -8.63 3.25
CA LEU A 20 -3.92 -7.44 3.58
C LEU A 20 -5.17 -7.75 4.42
N LYS A 21 -5.72 -8.97 4.34
CA LYS A 21 -6.90 -9.38 5.13
C LYS A 21 -6.56 -9.63 6.60
N GLU A 22 -5.31 -9.95 6.89
CA GLU A 22 -4.83 -10.18 8.26
C GLU A 22 -4.61 -8.90 9.05
N ARG A 23 -4.61 -7.75 8.36
CA ARG A 23 -4.36 -6.44 8.97
C ARG A 23 -5.53 -5.95 9.78
N ASN A 24 -5.23 -5.40 10.95
CA ASN A 24 -6.20 -4.76 11.81
C ASN A 24 -6.53 -3.33 11.33
N SER A 25 -7.52 -2.69 11.96
CA SER A 25 -7.98 -1.36 11.57
C SER A 25 -6.92 -0.26 11.73
N ASP A 26 -6.07 -0.37 12.73
CA ASP A 26 -5.05 0.63 13.06
C ASP A 26 -3.87 0.53 12.07
N GLU A 27 -3.44 -0.69 11.75
CA GLU A 27 -2.48 -0.97 10.69
C GLU A 27 -2.96 -0.43 9.33
N ILE A 28 -4.22 -0.67 8.98
CA ILE A 28 -4.83 -0.12 7.76
C ILE A 28 -4.84 1.41 7.80
N ALA A 29 -5.11 2.02 8.96
CA ALA A 29 -5.14 3.47 9.11
C ALA A 29 -3.73 4.09 8.96
N TYR A 30 -2.71 3.43 9.51
CA TYR A 30 -1.32 3.80 9.36
C TYR A 30 -0.89 3.77 7.89
N ASP A 31 -1.18 2.68 7.18
CA ASP A 31 -0.82 2.54 5.77
C ASP A 31 -1.48 3.55 4.87
N ASN A 32 -2.77 3.83 5.11
CA ASN A 32 -3.48 4.87 4.40
C ASN A 32 -2.83 6.25 4.63
N ALA A 33 -2.28 6.53 5.81
CA ALA A 33 -1.55 7.76 6.06
C ALA A 33 -0.21 7.81 5.32
N VAL A 34 0.55 6.71 5.30
CA VAL A 34 1.80 6.64 4.51
C VAL A 34 1.51 6.84 3.02
N ILE A 35 0.57 6.07 2.46
CA ILE A 35 0.14 6.17 1.06
C ILE A 35 -0.31 7.60 0.71
N LYS A 36 -1.08 8.25 1.59
CA LYS A 36 -1.55 9.62 1.36
C LYS A 36 -0.39 10.61 1.23
N GLU A 37 0.67 10.45 2.01
CA GLU A 37 1.83 11.33 1.94
C GLU A 37 2.73 10.99 0.75
N LEU A 38 2.85 9.72 0.35
CA LEU A 38 3.52 9.31 -0.88
C LEU A 38 2.83 9.87 -2.13
N LYS A 39 1.49 9.82 -2.19
CA LYS A 39 0.69 10.45 -3.27
C LYS A 39 0.90 11.97 -3.38
N LYS A 40 1.38 12.64 -2.33
CA LYS A 40 1.79 14.06 -2.35
C LYS A 40 3.22 14.28 -2.86
N GLY A 41 3.90 13.25 -3.34
CA GLY A 41 5.27 13.30 -3.84
C GLY A 41 6.34 13.32 -2.74
N ARG A 42 6.02 12.88 -1.52
CA ARG A 42 7.03 12.76 -0.46
C ARG A 42 7.82 11.47 -0.60
N ASN A 43 9.08 11.48 -0.15
CA ASN A 43 9.85 10.25 -0.01
C ASN A 43 9.36 9.42 1.20
N ILE A 44 9.73 8.13 1.19
CA ILE A 44 9.29 7.16 2.21
C ILE A 44 9.59 7.60 3.65
N LYS A 45 10.81 8.08 3.94
CA LYS A 45 11.19 8.54 5.29
C LYS A 45 10.28 9.66 5.79
N LYS A 46 9.91 10.60 4.91
CA LYS A 46 9.02 11.70 5.26
C LYS A 46 7.56 11.25 5.36
N ALA A 47 7.14 10.27 4.54
CA ALA A 47 5.80 9.70 4.63
C ALA A 47 5.60 8.95 5.95
N LEU A 48 6.54 8.08 6.33
CA LEU A 48 6.56 7.37 7.62
C LEU A 48 6.50 8.36 8.79
N LYS A 49 7.42 9.33 8.83
CA LYS A 49 7.43 10.37 9.88
C LYS A 49 6.10 11.12 10.05
N MET A 50 5.34 11.28 8.97
CA MET A 50 4.04 11.95 9.02
C MET A 50 2.93 10.99 9.48
N ALA A 51 3.01 9.71 9.13
CA ALA A 51 2.12 8.67 9.63
C ALA A 51 2.37 8.40 11.12
N ASP A 52 3.62 8.27 11.55
CA ASP A 52 4.03 8.09 12.95
C ASP A 52 3.44 9.16 13.89
N LYS A 53 3.38 10.40 13.42
CA LYS A 53 2.79 11.50 14.19
C LYS A 53 1.29 11.34 14.44
N LYS A 54 0.59 10.64 13.53
CA LYS A 54 -0.85 10.43 13.58
C LYS A 54 -1.21 9.11 14.26
N TYR A 55 -0.34 8.11 14.11
CA TYR A 55 -0.52 6.74 14.57
C TYR A 55 0.80 6.25 15.19
N PRO A 56 1.17 6.77 16.38
CA PRO A 56 2.46 6.48 17.01
C PRO A 56 2.62 5.01 17.42
N ASP A 57 1.51 4.33 17.76
CA ASP A 57 1.52 2.94 18.19
C ASP A 57 1.83 1.96 17.03
N GLU A 58 1.56 2.39 15.79
CA GLU A 58 1.82 1.64 14.54
C GLU A 58 3.13 2.06 13.86
N ALA A 59 3.93 2.93 14.50
CA ALA A 59 5.12 3.49 13.90
C ALA A 59 6.16 2.41 13.58
N LEU A 60 6.51 2.30 12.29
CA LEU A 60 7.46 1.30 11.83
C LEU A 60 8.88 1.68 12.24
N GLN A 61 9.56 0.76 12.94
CA GLN A 61 10.98 0.89 13.22
C GLN A 61 11.79 0.55 11.96
N TYR A 62 12.65 1.47 11.53
CA TYR A 62 13.49 1.27 10.36
C TYR A 62 14.91 1.79 10.55
N ASN A 63 15.83 1.19 9.82
CA ASN A 63 17.23 1.57 9.73
C ASN A 63 17.63 1.74 8.24
N ASN A 64 18.91 1.92 7.96
CA ASN A 64 19.37 2.10 6.58
C ASN A 64 19.34 0.79 5.75
N GLU A 65 19.23 -0.37 6.40
CA GLU A 65 19.23 -1.67 5.75
C GLU A 65 17.82 -2.05 5.27
N ASN A 66 16.80 -1.78 6.08
CA ASN A 66 15.42 -2.21 5.80
C ASN A 66 14.51 -1.12 5.21
N ILE A 67 14.94 0.14 5.17
CA ILE A 67 14.11 1.25 4.64
C ILE A 67 13.74 1.06 3.17
N ASN A 68 14.59 0.37 2.40
CA ASN A 68 14.32 0.08 0.99
C ASN A 68 13.24 -1.01 0.83
N ASP A 69 13.18 -1.98 1.74
CA ASP A 69 12.15 -3.01 1.74
C ASP A 69 10.80 -2.39 2.12
N ILE A 70 10.78 -1.51 3.12
CA ILE A 70 9.59 -0.74 3.49
C ILE A 70 9.13 0.14 2.32
N ALA A 71 10.05 0.81 1.63
CA ALA A 71 9.71 1.59 0.44
C ALA A 71 9.08 0.71 -0.65
N SER A 72 9.68 -0.46 -0.90
CA SER A 72 9.20 -1.42 -1.90
C SER A 72 7.79 -1.94 -1.57
N HIS A 73 7.50 -2.19 -0.28
CA HIS A 73 6.17 -2.56 0.18
C HIS A 73 5.13 -1.47 -0.14
N TYR A 74 5.43 -0.21 0.19
CA TYR A 74 4.50 0.89 -0.08
C TYR A 74 4.38 1.23 -1.58
N ASP A 75 5.43 1.05 -2.36
CA ASP A 75 5.37 1.16 -3.82
C ASP A 75 4.47 0.06 -4.42
N TYR A 76 4.55 -1.17 -3.88
CA TYR A 76 3.64 -2.25 -4.28
C TYR A 76 2.18 -1.91 -3.94
N LEU A 77 1.90 -1.41 -2.73
CA LEU A 77 0.56 -0.96 -2.33
C LEU A 77 -0.02 0.10 -3.28
N LEU A 78 0.78 1.11 -3.62
CA LEU A 78 0.39 2.17 -4.56
C LEU A 78 0.07 1.62 -5.95
N ASN A 79 0.93 0.75 -6.46
CA ASN A 79 0.74 0.13 -7.77
C ASN A 79 -0.49 -0.79 -7.78
N HIS A 80 -0.71 -1.55 -6.71
CA HIS A 80 -1.88 -2.41 -6.54
C HIS A 80 -3.18 -1.60 -6.60
N GLU A 81 -3.24 -0.50 -5.85
CA GLU A 81 -4.40 0.41 -5.88
C GLU A 81 -4.58 1.03 -7.28
N SER A 82 -3.49 1.43 -7.95
CA SER A 82 -3.56 1.99 -9.29
C SER A 82 -4.07 0.99 -10.33
N ILE A 83 -3.62 -0.26 -10.29
CA ILE A 83 -4.06 -1.30 -11.23
C ILE A 83 -5.54 -1.59 -11.02
N LYS A 84 -5.98 -1.78 -9.76
CA LYS A 84 -7.41 -1.97 -9.44
C LYS A 84 -8.27 -0.82 -9.94
N ASN A 85 -7.81 0.42 -9.78
CA ASN A 85 -8.54 1.58 -10.29
C ASN A 85 -8.63 1.61 -11.83
N LYS A 86 -7.56 1.22 -12.54
CA LYS A 86 -7.60 1.08 -14.00
C LYS A 86 -8.57 -0.01 -14.46
N ILE A 87 -8.57 -1.18 -13.81
CA ILE A 87 -9.53 -2.27 -14.08
C ILE A 87 -10.97 -1.79 -13.87
N ARG A 88 -11.23 -1.04 -12.79
CA ARG A 88 -12.55 -0.44 -12.53
C ARG A 88 -12.95 0.58 -13.59
N GLN A 89 -12.02 1.45 -14.04
CA GLN A 89 -12.31 2.45 -15.06
C GLN A 89 -12.61 1.85 -16.43
N LEU A 90 -12.04 0.69 -16.77
CA LEU A 90 -12.43 -0.08 -17.96
C LEU A 90 -13.88 -0.61 -17.89
N SER A 91 -14.56 -0.43 -16.76
CA SER A 91 -15.96 -0.81 -16.56
C SER A 91 -16.96 0.34 -16.78
N ASN A 92 -16.50 1.57 -17.07
CA ASN A 92 -17.32 2.76 -17.37
C ASN A 92 -17.22 3.12 -18.86
#